data_AF-A0ABD3QXR8-F1
#
_entry.id   AF-A0ABD3QXR8-F1
#
_cell.length_a   1.000
_cell.length_b   1.000
_cell.length_c   1.000
_cell.angle_alpha   90.00
_cell.angle_beta   90.00
_cell.angle_gamma   90.00
#
_symmetry.space_group_name_H-M   'P 1'
#
loop_
_entity.id
_entity.type
_entity.pdbx_description
1 polymer ?
#
loop_
_entity_poly.entity_id
_entity_poly.type
_entity_poly.pdbx_seq_one_letter_code
_entity_poly.pdbx_strand_id
1 'polypeptide(L)'
;MKGSGPRQATLPGLWKREQESNEKSKRKTSRTYDAVSYHKCDDNNGVLFWENKSLVNGPMLLLRGAVGGSTSTQRKNTKEALSSLPDWDDSVTFNIYGKECCMRRRICQYSSSGDISYSYSGLKNVVAPQFPMLVYEIKCQVEDLMLNYFLDNLEPSLSTGIKHFAVPPEFMALLRAIRESRNDPTSGERSEIFNYCLLNHYRNGEEYMSYHTDDESSLHPHCPIASVSLGSTRNFDIRQRKKGETSTKRCRLDRIPLGDGDLLLMFHPMQENYEHCIPVEKRVVGDRINLTFRRVNKR
;
A
#
# COMPACT_ATOMS: atom_id res chain seq x y z
N MET A 1 27.11 -23.90 11.93
CA MET A 1 26.37 -23.39 10.76
C MET A 1 25.39 -22.35 11.26
N LYS A 2 25.63 -21.05 11.02
CA LYS A 2 24.74 -19.97 11.49
C LYS A 2 23.61 -19.82 10.46
N GLY A 3 22.42 -20.30 10.81
CA GLY A 3 21.20 -20.02 10.04
C GLY A 3 20.85 -18.54 10.19
N SER A 4 20.99 -17.77 9.11
CA SER A 4 20.47 -16.41 9.04
C SER A 4 18.98 -16.48 8.75
N GLY A 5 18.16 -16.50 9.81
CA GLY A 5 16.72 -16.22 9.68
C GLY A 5 16.48 -14.82 9.09
N PRO A 6 15.32 -14.56 8.47
CA PRO A 6 15.01 -13.24 7.92
C PRO A 6 15.04 -12.19 9.05
N ARG A 7 15.76 -11.07 8.83
CA ARG A 7 15.91 -9.99 9.81
C ARG A 7 14.76 -9.00 9.69
N GLN A 8 14.05 -8.73 10.79
CA GLN A 8 12.91 -7.80 10.81
C GLN A 8 13.32 -6.46 10.20
N ALA A 9 12.42 -5.81 9.44
CA ALA A 9 12.68 -4.46 8.93
C ALA A 9 13.07 -3.55 10.10
N THR A 10 14.30 -3.04 10.05
CA THR A 10 14.80 -2.06 11.01
C THR A 10 14.59 -0.65 10.46
N LEU A 11 14.40 0.31 11.36
CA LEU A 11 14.33 1.73 11.01
C LEU A 11 15.49 2.20 10.11
N PRO A 12 16.76 1.86 10.41
CA PRO A 12 17.88 2.18 9.54
C PRO A 12 17.78 1.60 8.12
N GLY A 13 17.07 0.49 7.91
CA GLY A 13 16.85 -0.07 6.58
C GLY A 13 15.78 0.65 5.78
N LEU A 14 14.82 1.31 6.43
CA LEU A 14 13.63 1.91 5.78
C LEU A 14 13.97 3.10 4.86
N TRP A 15 15.18 3.64 4.98
CA TRP A 15 15.63 4.77 4.18
C TRP A 15 17.07 4.60 3.65
N LYS A 16 17.60 3.37 3.63
CA LYS A 16 18.96 3.09 3.13
C LYS A 16 18.96 2.22 1.88
N ARG A 17 19.34 2.84 0.76
CA ARG A 17 20.07 2.15 -0.32
C ARG A 17 20.92 3.14 -1.11
N GLU A 18 22.12 3.45 -0.63
CA GLU A 18 23.18 3.91 -1.52
C GLU A 18 24.55 3.47 -0.97
N GLN A 19 25.43 3.09 -1.90
CA GLN A 19 26.84 2.68 -1.74
C GLN A 19 27.23 1.20 -1.89
N GLU A 20 26.56 0.41 -2.75
CA GLU A 20 27.20 -0.82 -3.29
C GLU A 20 27.06 -1.01 -4.82
N SER A 21 26.36 -0.13 -5.54
CA SER A 21 26.18 -0.29 -7.00
C SER A 21 27.17 0.49 -7.88
N ASN A 22 28.08 1.31 -7.31
CA ASN A 22 28.99 2.14 -8.10
C ASN A 22 30.33 1.49 -8.49
N GLU A 23 30.53 0.19 -8.22
CA GLU A 23 31.75 -0.52 -8.65
C GLU A 23 31.55 -1.69 -9.63
N LYS A 24 30.31 -1.98 -10.07
CA LYS A 24 30.08 -3.05 -11.07
C LYS A 24 29.26 -2.58 -12.26
N SER A 25 29.69 -1.48 -12.88
CA SER A 25 29.40 -1.26 -14.30
C SER A 25 30.39 -2.05 -15.15
N LYS A 26 29.87 -3.11 -15.79
CA LYS A 26 30.29 -3.78 -17.03
C LYS A 26 30.13 -5.30 -16.90
N ARG A 27 28.92 -5.77 -17.19
CA ARG A 27 28.72 -7.04 -17.92
C ARG A 27 27.29 -7.08 -18.46
N LYS A 28 27.18 -6.95 -19.79
CA LYS A 28 25.99 -7.34 -20.55
C LYS A 28 25.75 -8.82 -20.31
N THR A 29 24.57 -9.20 -19.81
CA THR A 29 23.96 -10.49 -20.14
C THR A 29 22.45 -10.35 -20.19
N SER A 30 21.90 -10.73 -21.34
CA SER A 30 20.52 -11.14 -21.51
C SER A 30 20.17 -12.17 -20.42
N ARG A 31 19.14 -11.91 -19.63
CA ARG A 31 18.52 -12.92 -18.77
C ARG A 31 17.07 -13.03 -19.19
N THR A 32 16.78 -14.15 -19.85
CA THR A 32 15.43 -14.69 -20.02
C THR A 32 14.80 -14.85 -18.64
N TYR A 33 13.64 -14.25 -18.44
CA TYR A 33 12.88 -14.35 -17.19
C TYR A 33 12.06 -15.65 -17.23
N ASP A 34 12.66 -16.73 -16.74
CA ASP A 34 11.91 -17.92 -16.39
C ASP A 34 11.05 -17.63 -15.15
N ALA A 35 9.84 -18.17 -15.15
CA ALA A 35 8.86 -18.05 -14.09
C ALA A 35 9.46 -18.57 -12.77
N VAL A 36 9.83 -17.65 -11.87
CA VAL A 36 10.34 -18.00 -10.55
C VAL A 36 9.16 -18.47 -9.71
N SER A 37 9.12 -19.77 -9.42
CA SER A 37 8.27 -20.38 -8.40
C SER A 37 8.50 -19.67 -7.07
N TYR A 38 7.47 -19.03 -6.55
CA TYR A 38 7.52 -18.36 -5.26
C TYR A 38 7.58 -19.43 -4.15
N HIS A 39 8.71 -19.50 -3.44
CA HIS A 39 8.76 -20.20 -2.17
C HIS A 39 7.94 -19.39 -1.16
N LYS A 40 6.84 -19.99 -0.73
CA LYS A 40 6.08 -19.58 0.44
C LYS A 40 7.05 -19.53 1.61
N CYS A 41 7.27 -18.36 2.21
CA CYS A 41 7.98 -18.28 3.49
C CYS A 41 7.00 -18.70 4.59
N ASP A 42 6.55 -19.95 4.52
CA ASP A 42 6.04 -20.67 5.69
C ASP A 42 7.31 -21.11 6.42
N ASP A 43 7.74 -20.40 7.46
CA ASP A 43 8.58 -20.92 8.56
C ASP A 43 9.04 -19.79 9.49
N ASN A 44 8.13 -19.26 10.30
CA ASN A 44 8.47 -18.51 11.50
C ASN A 44 7.30 -18.55 12.51
N ASN A 45 6.99 -19.71 13.09
CA ASN A 45 6.23 -19.85 14.34
C ASN A 45 4.94 -19.01 14.53
N GLY A 46 4.27 -18.56 13.45
CA GLY A 46 3.12 -17.64 13.51
C GLY A 46 3.44 -16.17 13.78
N VAL A 47 4.72 -15.75 13.78
CA VAL A 47 5.13 -14.36 14.02
C VAL A 47 5.10 -13.57 12.71
N LEU A 48 4.32 -12.49 12.71
CA LEU A 48 4.21 -11.56 11.58
C LEU A 48 5.54 -10.81 11.35
N PHE A 49 5.96 -10.73 10.09
CA PHE A 49 7.25 -10.15 9.69
C PHE A 49 7.08 -9.02 8.68
N TRP A 50 7.55 -7.83 9.04
CA TRP A 50 7.60 -6.69 8.13
C TRP A 50 8.85 -6.73 7.25
N GLU A 51 8.63 -6.89 5.94
CA GLU A 51 9.65 -6.75 4.90
C GLU A 51 9.90 -5.29 4.57
N ASN A 52 11.17 -4.93 4.43
CA ASN A 52 11.56 -3.61 3.95
C ASN A 52 11.64 -3.58 2.42
N LYS A 53 10.80 -2.76 1.78
CA LYS A 53 10.76 -2.58 0.32
C LYS A 53 11.19 -1.18 -0.12
N SER A 54 11.83 -0.45 0.78
CA SER A 54 12.10 0.96 0.57
C SER A 54 13.07 1.23 -0.57
N LEU A 55 12.76 2.27 -1.34
CA LEU A 55 13.67 2.91 -2.29
C LEU A 55 14.26 4.18 -1.64
N VAL A 56 15.30 4.73 -2.25
CA VAL A 56 15.88 6.02 -1.81
C VAL A 56 14.79 7.10 -1.90
N ASN A 57 14.44 7.76 -0.80
CA ASN A 57 13.33 8.71 -0.74
C ASN A 57 11.97 8.10 -1.16
N GLY A 58 11.81 6.78 -1.00
CA GLY A 58 10.58 6.05 -1.25
C GLY A 58 10.38 4.93 -0.22
N PRO A 59 10.26 5.28 1.07
CA PRO A 59 10.06 4.32 2.15
C PRO A 59 8.80 3.48 1.98
N MET A 60 8.97 2.16 2.09
CA MET A 60 7.88 1.19 1.98
C MET A 60 8.10 -0.02 2.89
N LEU A 61 7.00 -0.48 3.48
CA LEU A 61 6.93 -1.66 4.33
C LEU A 61 5.90 -2.63 3.79
N LEU A 62 6.22 -3.91 3.79
CA LEU A 62 5.34 -4.96 3.30
C LEU A 62 5.16 -6.04 4.36
N LEU A 63 3.91 -6.32 4.70
CA LEU A 63 3.52 -7.42 5.56
C LEU A 63 2.77 -8.46 4.74
N ARG A 64 3.18 -9.72 4.81
CA ARG A 64 2.61 -10.78 3.98
C ARG A 64 1.43 -11.46 4.64
N GLY A 65 0.36 -11.70 3.87
CA GLY A 65 -0.76 -12.58 4.26
C GLY A 65 -1.45 -12.27 5.60
N ALA A 66 -1.38 -11.02 6.08
CA ALA A 66 -1.78 -10.63 7.43
C ALA A 66 -3.22 -10.13 7.53
N VAL A 67 -3.85 -9.76 6.40
CA VAL A 67 -5.15 -9.05 6.40
C VAL A 67 -6.24 -9.88 5.71
N GLY A 68 -7.48 -9.74 6.19
CA GLY A 68 -8.66 -10.35 5.58
C GLY A 68 -8.95 -11.80 5.99
N GLY A 69 -8.23 -12.32 6.99
CA GLY A 69 -8.41 -13.67 7.54
C GLY A 69 -7.07 -14.36 7.81
N SER A 70 -7.04 -15.25 8.80
CA SER A 70 -5.84 -16.03 9.15
C SER A 70 -5.60 -17.19 8.19
N THR A 71 -6.63 -17.65 7.48
CA THR A 71 -6.57 -18.72 6.49
C THR A 71 -6.90 -18.25 5.07
N SER A 72 -6.46 -18.99 4.07
CA SER A 72 -6.80 -18.72 2.66
C SER A 72 -8.31 -18.79 2.40
N THR A 73 -9.03 -19.69 3.08
CA THR A 73 -10.49 -19.80 2.98
C THR A 73 -11.18 -18.54 3.52
N GLN A 74 -10.75 -18.05 4.69
CA GLN A 74 -11.30 -16.80 5.24
C GLN A 74 -11.01 -15.61 4.31
N ARG A 75 -9.79 -15.48 3.79
CA ARG A 75 -9.46 -14.41 2.83
C ARG A 75 -10.26 -14.50 1.54
N LYS A 76 -10.52 -15.70 1.04
CA LYS A 76 -11.43 -15.93 -0.08
C LYS A 76 -12.84 -15.43 0.24
N ASN A 77 -13.40 -15.80 1.38
CA ASN A 77 -14.74 -15.37 1.81
C ASN A 77 -14.80 -13.84 1.99
N THR A 78 -13.79 -13.24 2.60
CA THR A 78 -13.65 -11.77 2.75
C THR A 78 -13.65 -11.09 1.38
N LYS A 79 -12.87 -11.61 0.42
CA LYS A 79 -12.84 -11.08 -0.95
C LYS A 79 -14.18 -11.21 -1.66
N GLU A 80 -14.88 -12.33 -1.51
CA GLU A 80 -16.22 -12.54 -2.08
C GLU A 80 -17.27 -11.62 -1.45
N ALA A 81 -17.16 -11.33 -0.16
CA ALA A 81 -18.01 -10.35 0.50
C ALA A 81 -17.71 -8.91 0.01
N LEU A 82 -16.43 -8.56 -0.19
CA LEU A 82 -16.04 -7.27 -0.77
C LEU A 82 -16.49 -7.12 -2.23
N SER A 83 -16.43 -8.16 -3.05
CA SER A 83 -16.89 -8.11 -4.46
C SER A 83 -18.40 -7.88 -4.57
N SER A 84 -19.15 -8.20 -3.51
CA SER A 84 -20.61 -8.08 -3.39
C SER A 84 -21.08 -6.75 -2.79
N LEU A 85 -20.15 -5.82 -2.49
CA LEU A 85 -20.52 -4.47 -2.05
C LEU A 85 -21.37 -3.74 -3.12
N PRO A 86 -22.33 -2.88 -2.72
CA PRO A 86 -23.28 -2.28 -3.66
C PRO A 86 -22.68 -1.15 -4.51
N ASP A 87 -21.66 -0.44 -4.01
CA ASP A 87 -21.19 0.83 -4.59
C ASP A 87 -20.12 0.68 -5.69
N TRP A 88 -19.95 -0.51 -6.27
CA TRP A 88 -18.99 -0.73 -7.36
C TRP A 88 -19.42 -0.05 -8.66
N ASP A 89 -18.53 0.78 -9.22
CA ASP A 89 -18.70 1.46 -10.50
C ASP A 89 -17.70 0.92 -11.54
N ASP A 90 -18.19 0.48 -12.70
CA ASP A 90 -17.42 0.09 -13.88
C ASP A 90 -17.58 1.04 -15.08
N SER A 91 -18.36 2.11 -14.90
CA SER A 91 -18.72 3.08 -15.95
C SER A 91 -17.82 4.31 -15.99
N VAL A 92 -16.86 4.41 -15.07
CA VAL A 92 -15.99 5.59 -14.93
C VAL A 92 -15.18 5.82 -16.22
N THR A 93 -15.50 6.91 -16.92
CA THR A 93 -14.73 7.38 -18.09
C THR A 93 -13.91 8.62 -17.76
N PHE A 94 -12.78 8.76 -18.44
CA PHE A 94 -11.91 9.92 -18.34
C PHE A 94 -11.29 10.24 -19.69
N ASN A 95 -11.01 11.53 -19.92
CA ASN A 95 -10.43 11.99 -21.17
C ASN A 95 -8.90 11.99 -21.10
N ILE A 96 -8.27 11.23 -21.98
CA ILE A 96 -6.81 11.24 -22.18
C ILE A 96 -6.52 11.73 -23.60
N TYR A 97 -5.81 12.87 -23.74
CA TYR A 97 -5.49 13.48 -25.04
C TYR A 97 -6.71 13.63 -25.97
N GLY A 98 -7.85 14.05 -25.42
CA GLY A 98 -9.10 14.26 -26.18
C GLY A 98 -9.86 12.99 -26.56
N LYS A 99 -9.41 11.81 -26.10
CA LYS A 99 -10.14 10.54 -26.26
C LYS A 99 -10.74 10.10 -24.94
N GLU A 100 -12.02 9.76 -24.97
CA GLU A 100 -12.69 9.13 -23.83
C GLU A 100 -12.16 7.71 -23.65
N CYS A 101 -11.72 7.42 -22.43
CA CYS A 101 -11.18 6.13 -22.02
C CYS A 101 -11.95 5.64 -20.79
N CYS A 102 -12.44 4.40 -20.85
CA CYS A 102 -13.05 3.75 -19.70
C CYS A 102 -11.96 3.22 -18.75
N MET A 103 -12.17 3.39 -17.45
CA MET A 103 -11.34 2.83 -16.41
C MET A 103 -11.42 1.30 -16.45
N ARG A 104 -10.27 0.65 -16.63
CA ARG A 104 -10.17 -0.80 -16.89
C ARG A 104 -10.27 -1.64 -15.62
N ARG A 105 -11.02 -1.20 -14.62
CA ARG A 105 -11.23 -1.86 -13.32
C ARG A 105 -12.46 -1.26 -12.65
N ARG A 106 -13.13 -2.05 -11.81
CA ARG A 106 -14.20 -1.53 -10.95
C ARG A 106 -13.60 -0.75 -9.80
N ILE A 107 -14.26 0.33 -9.40
CA ILE A 107 -13.87 1.11 -8.22
C ILE A 107 -15.06 1.36 -7.30
N CYS A 108 -14.81 1.47 -6.02
CA CYS A 108 -15.75 2.05 -5.07
C CYS A 108 -14.96 2.74 -3.96
N GLN A 109 -15.61 3.61 -3.19
CA GLN A 109 -14.96 4.41 -2.18
C GLN A 109 -15.83 4.54 -0.94
N TYR A 110 -15.19 4.65 0.21
CA TYR A 110 -15.86 4.81 1.49
C TYR A 110 -15.06 5.72 2.42
N SER A 111 -15.73 6.31 3.40
CA SER A 111 -15.13 7.16 4.42
C SER A 111 -15.71 6.92 5.80
N SER A 112 -15.07 7.44 6.86
CA SER A 112 -15.56 7.29 8.23
C SER A 112 -16.87 8.06 8.49
N SER A 113 -16.96 9.29 7.96
CA SER A 113 -18.08 10.21 8.18
C SER A 113 -19.15 10.14 7.09
N GLY A 114 -18.87 9.51 5.95
CA GLY A 114 -19.83 9.41 4.84
C GLY A 114 -19.98 10.68 4.00
N ASP A 115 -19.16 11.70 4.25
CA ASP A 115 -19.26 13.04 3.64
C ASP A 115 -17.95 13.49 2.98
N ILE A 116 -16.90 12.65 2.99
CA ILE A 116 -15.62 13.01 2.37
C ILE A 116 -15.79 13.00 0.85
N SER A 117 -15.73 14.18 0.25
CA SER A 117 -15.62 14.33 -1.20
C SER A 117 -14.18 14.13 -1.65
N TYR A 118 -13.91 13.10 -2.43
CA TYR A 118 -12.60 12.86 -3.02
C TYR A 118 -12.68 12.99 -4.54
N SER A 119 -11.70 13.69 -5.13
CA SER A 119 -11.60 13.82 -6.59
C SER A 119 -10.48 12.91 -7.08
N TYR A 120 -10.78 12.06 -8.06
CA TYR A 120 -9.84 11.06 -8.56
C TYR A 120 -9.97 10.86 -10.07
N SER A 121 -8.87 11.09 -10.80
CA SER A 121 -8.70 10.68 -12.21
C SER A 121 -9.91 10.91 -13.12
N GLY A 122 -10.51 12.11 -13.06
CA GLY A 122 -11.67 12.49 -13.88
C GLY A 122 -13.00 12.54 -13.12
N LEU A 123 -13.13 11.81 -12.01
CA LEU A 123 -14.25 11.95 -11.09
C LEU A 123 -14.04 13.18 -10.20
N LYS A 124 -15.01 14.07 -10.18
CA LYS A 124 -15.00 15.27 -9.32
C LYS A 124 -16.11 15.17 -8.29
N ASN A 125 -15.77 15.44 -7.03
CA ASN A 125 -16.71 15.58 -5.92
C ASN A 125 -17.63 14.37 -5.70
N VAL A 126 -17.13 13.15 -5.92
CA VAL A 126 -17.89 11.95 -5.55
C VAL A 126 -17.80 11.80 -4.04
N VAL A 127 -18.95 11.83 -3.38
CA VAL A 127 -19.06 11.65 -1.94
C VAL A 127 -18.82 10.18 -1.63
N ALA A 128 -17.91 9.90 -0.70
CA ALA A 128 -17.63 8.54 -0.27
C ALA A 128 -18.59 8.15 0.87
N PRO A 129 -19.51 7.20 0.66
CA PRO A 129 -20.44 6.74 1.71
C PRO A 129 -19.69 6.20 2.93
N GLN A 130 -20.41 6.07 4.04
CA GLN A 130 -19.83 5.54 5.26
C GLN A 130 -19.29 4.12 5.07
N PHE A 131 -18.20 3.77 5.76
CA PHE A 131 -17.64 2.42 5.72
C PHE A 131 -18.70 1.34 6.01
N PRO A 132 -18.88 0.37 5.09
CA PRO A 132 -19.54 -0.87 5.41
C PRO A 132 -18.75 -1.60 6.50
N MET A 133 -19.44 -2.36 7.36
CA MET A 133 -18.81 -3.07 8.48
C MET A 133 -17.57 -3.86 8.07
N LEU A 134 -17.62 -4.55 6.93
CA LEU A 134 -16.49 -5.31 6.40
C LEU A 134 -15.24 -4.46 6.11
N VAL A 135 -15.43 -3.29 5.50
CA VAL A 135 -14.32 -2.37 5.19
C VAL A 135 -13.79 -1.74 6.47
N TYR A 136 -14.68 -1.42 7.41
CA TYR A 136 -14.33 -0.90 8.73
C TYR A 136 -13.51 -1.92 9.55
N GLU A 137 -13.88 -3.20 9.55
CA GLU A 137 -13.14 -4.26 10.23
C GLU A 137 -11.72 -4.43 9.66
N ILE A 138 -11.59 -4.43 8.32
CA ILE A 138 -10.28 -4.49 7.66
C ILE A 138 -9.45 -3.25 8.02
N LYS A 139 -10.06 -2.06 8.04
CA LYS A 139 -9.41 -0.82 8.49
C LYS A 139 -8.88 -0.97 9.92
N CYS A 140 -9.72 -1.39 10.87
CA CYS A 140 -9.31 -1.59 12.26
C CYS A 140 -8.15 -2.59 12.36
N GLN A 141 -8.22 -3.72 11.63
CA GLN A 141 -7.15 -4.70 11.58
C GLN A 141 -5.82 -4.09 11.09
N VAL A 142 -5.85 -3.30 10.02
CA VAL A 142 -4.66 -2.60 9.50
C VAL A 142 -4.11 -1.61 10.53
N GLU A 143 -4.97 -0.82 11.15
CA GLU A 143 -4.57 0.14 12.18
C GLU A 143 -3.93 -0.53 13.40
N ASP A 144 -4.48 -1.67 13.85
CA ASP A 144 -3.93 -2.47 14.95
C ASP A 144 -2.54 -3.02 14.62
N LEU A 145 -2.37 -3.58 13.42
CA LEU A 145 -1.08 -4.07 12.94
C LEU A 145 -0.02 -2.97 12.91
N MET A 146 -0.42 -1.75 12.51
CA MET A 146 0.46 -0.59 12.51
C MET A 146 0.81 -0.14 13.93
N LEU A 147 -0.17 0.03 14.81
CA LEU A 147 0.07 0.43 16.21
C LEU A 147 1.02 -0.54 16.91
N ASN A 148 0.77 -1.84 16.79
CA ASN A 148 1.60 -2.90 17.39
C ASN A 148 3.03 -2.88 16.84
N TYR A 149 3.20 -2.63 15.54
CA TYR A 149 4.55 -2.57 14.96
C TYR A 149 5.30 -1.30 15.39
N PHE A 150 4.70 -0.13 15.20
CA PHE A 150 5.38 1.14 15.42
C PHE A 150 5.61 1.45 16.89
N LEU A 151 4.62 1.22 17.75
CA LEU A 151 4.73 1.58 19.16
C LEU A 151 5.39 0.47 19.99
N ASP A 152 5.11 -0.80 19.72
CA ASP A 152 5.59 -1.86 20.60
C ASP A 152 6.92 -2.48 20.12
N ASN A 153 7.20 -2.47 18.81
CA ASN A 153 8.43 -3.03 18.28
C ASN A 153 9.47 -1.97 17.88
N LEU A 154 9.02 -0.83 17.34
CA LEU A 154 9.91 0.15 16.74
C LEU A 154 10.37 1.23 17.71
N GLU A 155 9.45 1.78 18.52
CA GLU A 155 9.74 2.82 19.52
C GLU A 155 10.83 2.42 20.54
N PRO A 156 10.82 1.21 21.13
CA PRO A 156 11.86 0.81 22.07
C PRO A 156 13.26 0.75 21.42
N SER A 157 13.33 0.43 20.13
CA SER A 157 14.58 0.33 19.37
C SER A 157 15.23 1.69 19.06
N LEU A 158 14.45 2.78 19.04
CA LEU A 158 14.90 4.16 18.79
C LEU A 158 15.73 4.75 19.94
N SER A 159 15.57 4.23 21.16
CA SER A 159 16.32 4.66 22.35
C SER A 159 17.83 4.37 22.28
N THR A 160 18.30 3.65 21.26
CA THR A 160 19.67 3.14 21.12
C THR A 160 20.62 4.03 20.29
N GLY A 161 20.20 5.25 19.89
CA GLY A 161 21.13 6.31 19.46
C GLY A 161 21.63 6.27 18.01
N ILE A 162 20.99 5.53 17.09
CA ILE A 162 21.39 5.50 15.68
C ILE A 162 20.67 6.61 14.89
N LYS A 163 21.43 7.60 14.37
CA LYS A 163 20.95 8.68 13.49
C LYS A 163 20.71 8.18 12.06
N HIS A 164 19.51 7.66 11.77
CA HIS A 164 18.97 7.59 10.41
C HIS A 164 17.52 8.07 10.42
N PHE A 165 17.04 8.64 9.30
CA PHE A 165 15.75 9.30 9.19
C PHE A 165 14.64 8.41 9.77
N ALA A 166 14.09 8.86 10.90
CA ALA A 166 13.15 8.11 11.71
C ALA A 166 11.74 8.21 11.12
N VAL A 167 10.85 7.32 11.55
CA VAL A 167 9.40 7.56 11.41
C VAL A 167 9.12 9.01 11.82
N PRO A 168 8.39 9.81 11.02
CA PRO A 168 8.15 11.20 11.35
C PRO A 168 7.66 11.33 12.80
N PRO A 169 8.30 12.15 13.65
CA PRO A 169 7.90 12.31 15.05
C PRO A 169 6.41 12.64 15.19
N GLU A 170 5.86 13.39 14.23
CA GLU A 170 4.45 13.74 14.13
C GLU A 170 3.57 12.50 13.90
N PHE A 171 4.04 11.55 13.08
CA PHE A 171 3.33 10.29 12.89
C PHE A 171 3.39 9.41 14.14
N MET A 172 4.55 9.34 14.82
CA MET A 172 4.64 8.63 16.10
C MET A 172 3.73 9.26 17.17
N ALA A 173 3.68 10.60 17.25
CA ALA A 173 2.78 11.31 18.15
C ALA A 173 1.32 11.00 17.85
N LEU A 174 0.94 10.98 16.56
CA LEU A 174 -0.40 10.60 16.13
C LEU A 174 -0.76 9.18 16.57
N LEU A 175 0.14 8.21 16.39
CA LEU A 175 -0.08 6.82 16.82
C LEU A 175 -0.28 6.72 18.34
N ARG A 176 0.50 7.46 19.14
CA ARG A 176 0.33 7.50 20.60
C ARG A 176 -1.02 8.08 20.99
N ALA A 177 -1.41 9.21 20.40
CA ALA A 177 -2.71 9.84 20.66
C ALA A 177 -3.88 8.90 20.30
N ILE A 178 -3.76 8.15 19.20
CA ILE A 178 -4.75 7.13 18.81
C ILE A 178 -4.81 6.02 19.86
N ARG A 179 -3.66 5.47 20.29
CA ARG A 179 -3.62 4.42 21.33
C ARG A 179 -4.24 4.89 22.65
N GLU A 180 -3.94 6.12 23.06
CA GLU A 180 -4.53 6.73 24.26
C GLU A 180 -6.05 6.87 24.14
N SER A 181 -6.54 7.44 23.02
CA SER A 181 -7.99 7.57 22.78
C SER A 181 -8.73 6.23 22.74
N ARG A 182 -8.07 5.16 22.27
CA ARG A 182 -8.67 3.81 22.25
C ARG A 182 -8.76 3.19 23.64
N ASN A 183 -7.87 3.58 24.56
CA ASN A 183 -7.87 3.11 25.94
C ASN A 183 -8.79 3.92 26.86
N ASP A 184 -9.22 5.11 26.44
CA ASP A 184 -10.17 5.95 27.17
C ASP A 184 -11.60 5.81 26.62
N PRO A 185 -12.50 5.05 27.29
CA PRO A 185 -13.88 4.87 26.84
C PRO A 185 -14.74 6.14 26.95
N THR A 186 -14.25 7.20 27.60
CA THR A 186 -14.97 8.49 27.73
C THR A 186 -14.63 9.48 26.62
N SER A 187 -13.61 9.19 25.80
CA SER A 187 -13.26 10.02 24.65
C SER A 187 -14.34 9.91 23.56
N GLY A 188 -15.05 11.01 23.30
CA GLY A 188 -16.17 11.01 22.36
C GLY A 188 -15.75 10.77 20.90
N GLU A 189 -14.75 11.51 20.41
CA GLU A 189 -14.25 11.37 19.04
C GLU A 189 -13.02 10.45 19.04
N ARG A 190 -13.19 9.21 18.56
CA ARG A 190 -12.06 8.28 18.41
C ARG A 190 -11.13 8.76 17.31
N SER A 191 -9.87 8.96 17.66
CA SER A 191 -8.84 9.24 16.67
C SER A 191 -8.58 7.97 15.85
N GLU A 192 -8.55 8.12 14.53
CA GLU A 192 -8.28 7.05 13.58
C GLU A 192 -7.02 7.35 12.77
N ILE A 193 -6.36 6.33 12.19
CA ILE A 193 -5.21 6.56 11.30
C ILE A 193 -5.73 6.94 9.92
N PHE A 194 -6.66 6.15 9.40
CA PHE A 194 -7.27 6.33 8.09
C PHE A 194 -8.71 6.79 8.24
N ASN A 195 -9.23 7.57 7.30
CA ASN A 195 -10.64 7.98 7.30
C ASN A 195 -11.28 7.83 5.92
N TYR A 196 -10.54 7.31 4.95
CA TYR A 196 -10.96 7.13 3.57
C TYR A 196 -10.35 5.85 3.00
N CYS A 197 -11.11 5.13 2.17
CA CYS A 197 -10.63 3.98 1.42
C CYS A 197 -11.11 4.04 -0.03
N LEU A 198 -10.18 3.85 -0.98
CA LEU A 198 -10.50 3.57 -2.38
C LEU A 198 -10.27 2.10 -2.66
N LEU A 199 -11.32 1.40 -3.09
CA LEU A 199 -11.24 0.01 -3.49
C LEU A 199 -11.11 -0.08 -5.02
N ASN A 200 -10.30 -1.03 -5.46
CA ASN A 200 -10.10 -1.35 -6.87
C ASN A 200 -10.28 -2.85 -7.06
N HIS A 201 -11.20 -3.27 -7.93
CA HIS A 201 -11.43 -4.67 -8.28
C HIS A 201 -10.99 -4.94 -9.71
N TYR A 202 -9.94 -5.75 -9.83
CA TYR A 202 -9.37 -6.24 -11.07
C TYR A 202 -9.89 -7.64 -11.32
N ARG A 203 -10.75 -7.84 -12.31
CA ARG A 203 -11.40 -9.12 -12.63
C ARG A 203 -10.43 -10.17 -13.14
N ASN A 204 -9.35 -9.73 -13.79
CA ASN A 204 -8.28 -10.59 -14.30
C ASN A 204 -7.01 -9.76 -14.57
N GLY A 205 -6.01 -10.37 -15.21
CA GLY A 205 -4.75 -9.74 -15.57
C GLY A 205 -4.82 -8.76 -16.75
N GLU A 206 -5.91 -8.68 -17.51
CA GLU A 206 -6.08 -7.68 -18.56
C GLU A 206 -6.43 -6.30 -18.00
N GLU A 207 -7.00 -6.28 -16.80
CA GLU A 207 -7.31 -5.08 -16.05
C GLU A 207 -6.07 -4.53 -15.36
N TYR A 208 -5.88 -3.22 -15.45
CA TYR A 208 -4.61 -2.58 -15.10
C TYR A 208 -4.81 -1.15 -14.60
N MET A 209 -3.72 -0.60 -14.08
CA MET A 209 -3.63 0.79 -13.65
C MET A 209 -2.29 1.34 -14.13
N SER A 210 -2.33 2.31 -15.02
CA SER A 210 -1.13 2.95 -15.57
C SER A 210 -0.28 3.59 -14.47
N TYR A 211 0.98 3.85 -14.79
CA TYR A 211 1.87 4.59 -13.90
C TYR A 211 1.26 5.93 -13.49
N HIS A 212 1.14 6.13 -12.18
CA HIS A 212 0.58 7.32 -11.55
C HIS A 212 1.24 7.54 -10.18
N THR A 213 0.93 8.69 -9.58
CA THR A 213 1.18 8.98 -8.16
C THR A 213 -0.18 9.11 -7.48
N ASP A 214 -0.26 8.71 -6.22
CA ASP A 214 -1.42 9.07 -5.41
C ASP A 214 -1.39 10.59 -5.12
N ASP A 215 -2.57 11.22 -5.16
CA ASP A 215 -2.68 12.67 -4.92
C ASP A 215 -2.59 12.96 -3.42
N GLU A 216 -1.38 13.27 -2.96
CA GLU A 216 -1.08 13.62 -1.57
C GLU A 216 -1.58 15.01 -1.15
N SER A 217 -2.00 15.88 -2.09
CA SER A 217 -2.38 17.28 -1.75
C SER A 217 -3.57 17.39 -0.79
N SER A 218 -4.45 16.38 -0.82
CA SER A 218 -5.60 16.26 0.07
C SER A 218 -5.34 15.35 1.28
N LEU A 219 -4.17 14.72 1.33
CA LEU A 219 -3.82 13.75 2.36
C LEU A 219 -3.03 14.39 3.50
N HIS A 220 -3.09 13.76 4.66
CA HIS A 220 -2.25 14.14 5.78
C HIS A 220 -0.78 13.80 5.47
N PRO A 221 0.15 14.78 5.51
CA PRO A 221 1.50 14.65 4.94
C PRO A 221 2.38 13.58 5.60
N HIS A 222 2.06 13.21 6.84
CA HIS A 222 2.84 12.25 7.62
C HIS A 222 2.16 10.89 7.79
N CYS A 223 0.93 10.70 7.29
CA CYS A 223 0.27 9.40 7.34
C CYS A 223 0.66 8.58 6.10
N PRO A 224 1.07 7.31 6.25
CA PRO A 224 1.29 6.46 5.09
C PRO A 224 -0.01 6.22 4.32
N ILE A 225 0.12 5.76 3.08
CA ILE A 225 -0.95 5.09 2.36
C ILE A 225 -0.84 3.59 2.64
N ALA A 226 -1.93 2.96 3.06
CA ALA A 226 -1.97 1.52 3.32
C ALA A 226 -2.74 0.80 2.20
N SER A 227 -2.08 -0.13 1.52
CA SER A 227 -2.62 -0.89 0.39
C SER A 227 -2.74 -2.37 0.77
N VAL A 228 -3.98 -2.85 0.91
CA VAL A 228 -4.30 -4.26 1.18
C VAL A 228 -4.68 -4.94 -0.12
N SER A 229 -4.12 -6.12 -0.37
CA SER A 229 -4.43 -6.96 -1.54
C SER A 229 -5.09 -8.27 -1.14
N LEU A 230 -6.19 -8.63 -1.79
CA LEU A 230 -6.90 -9.91 -1.60
C LEU A 230 -7.16 -10.57 -2.96
N GLY A 231 -6.99 -11.89 -3.02
CA GLY A 231 -7.13 -12.68 -4.24
C GLY A 231 -5.83 -12.87 -5.01
N SER A 232 -5.90 -12.79 -6.33
CA SER A 232 -4.81 -13.16 -7.22
C SER A 232 -3.62 -12.22 -7.10
N THR A 233 -2.41 -12.78 -7.05
CA THR A 233 -1.18 -12.00 -7.03
C THR A 233 -1.05 -11.15 -8.28
N ARG A 234 -0.78 -9.86 -8.09
CA ARG A 234 -0.48 -8.91 -9.17
C ARG A 234 0.83 -8.18 -8.90
N ASN A 235 1.54 -7.84 -9.96
CA ASN A 235 2.77 -7.07 -9.82
C ASN A 235 2.47 -5.59 -9.58
N PHE A 236 3.17 -5.01 -8.61
CA PHE A 236 3.20 -3.57 -8.36
C PHE A 236 4.55 -3.03 -8.86
N ASP A 237 4.52 -2.39 -10.02
CA ASP A 237 5.71 -1.89 -10.69
C ASP A 237 5.96 -0.44 -10.32
N ILE A 238 7.22 -0.10 -10.00
CA ILE A 238 7.62 1.24 -9.56
C ILE A 238 8.64 1.81 -10.55
N ARG A 239 8.53 3.10 -10.86
CA ARG A 239 9.52 3.83 -11.66
C ARG A 239 9.73 5.24 -11.12
N GLN A 240 10.83 5.87 -11.50
CA GLN A 240 11.09 7.27 -11.13
C GLN A 240 10.05 8.21 -11.75
N ARG A 241 9.54 9.14 -10.93
CA ARG A 241 8.68 10.23 -11.40
C ARG A 241 9.49 11.18 -12.27
N LYS A 242 8.88 11.71 -13.33
CA LYS A 242 9.53 12.70 -14.20
C LYS A 242 9.68 14.02 -13.43
N LYS A 243 10.91 14.52 -13.30
CA LYS A 243 11.20 15.89 -12.80
C LYS A 243 11.72 16.71 -13.98
N GLY A 244 10.95 17.69 -14.46
CA GLY A 244 11.32 18.57 -15.57
C GLY A 244 11.14 17.98 -16.98
N GLU A 245 11.76 18.63 -17.97
CA GLU A 245 11.62 18.32 -19.41
C GLU A 245 12.58 17.25 -19.95
N THR A 246 13.40 16.62 -19.11
CA THR A 246 14.39 15.65 -19.59
C THR A 246 13.76 14.41 -20.23
N SER A 247 14.12 14.18 -21.49
CA SER A 247 13.59 13.17 -22.42
C SER A 247 14.15 11.76 -22.20
N THR A 248 14.55 11.40 -20.97
CA THR A 248 15.08 10.06 -20.70
C THR A 248 13.95 9.03 -20.60
N LYS A 249 14.13 7.89 -21.27
CA LYS A 249 13.19 6.77 -21.25
C LYS A 249 13.05 6.26 -19.81
N ARG A 250 11.87 6.42 -19.22
CA ARG A 250 11.57 5.95 -17.86
C ARG A 250 11.45 4.43 -17.85
N CYS A 251 12.35 3.77 -17.12
CA CYS A 251 12.34 2.31 -16.94
C CYS A 251 11.75 1.94 -15.58
N ARG A 252 11.14 0.74 -15.49
CA ARG A 252 10.77 0.13 -14.21
C ARG A 252 12.03 -0.04 -13.37
N LEU A 253 12.00 0.48 -12.15
CA LEU A 253 13.06 0.36 -11.16
C LEU A 253 12.88 -0.89 -10.29
N ASP A 254 11.64 -1.16 -9.88
CA ASP A 254 11.34 -2.29 -9.01
C ASP A 254 9.97 -2.91 -9.34
N ARG A 255 9.77 -4.14 -8.87
CA ARG A 255 8.55 -4.94 -9.01
C ARG A 255 8.27 -5.69 -7.73
N ILE A 256 7.16 -5.37 -7.08
CA ILE A 256 6.72 -6.02 -5.84
C ILE A 256 5.47 -6.86 -6.17
N PRO A 257 5.54 -8.20 -6.17
CA PRO A 257 4.33 -9.01 -6.29
C PRO A 257 3.54 -8.88 -5.00
N LEU A 258 2.26 -8.50 -5.10
CA LEU A 258 1.33 -8.36 -3.97
C LEU A 258 0.29 -9.47 -4.07
N GLY A 259 0.34 -10.40 -3.12
CA GLY A 259 -0.51 -11.58 -3.03
C GLY A 259 -1.68 -11.42 -2.06
N ASP A 260 -2.35 -12.54 -1.82
CA ASP A 260 -3.53 -12.63 -0.96
C ASP A 260 -3.22 -12.33 0.51
N GLY A 261 -3.84 -11.27 1.05
CA GLY A 261 -3.69 -10.79 2.42
C GLY A 261 -2.48 -9.87 2.64
N ASP A 262 -1.76 -9.48 1.60
CA ASP A 262 -0.60 -8.61 1.71
C ASP A 262 -1.00 -7.17 2.03
N LEU A 263 -0.26 -6.52 2.92
CA LEU A 263 -0.38 -5.12 3.31
C LEU A 263 0.92 -4.38 2.96
N LEU A 264 0.85 -3.45 2.00
CA LEU A 264 1.92 -2.56 1.61
C LEU A 264 1.66 -1.15 2.18
N LEU A 265 2.56 -0.65 3.01
CA LEU A 265 2.58 0.74 3.48
C LEU A 265 3.54 1.55 2.61
N MET A 266 3.08 2.68 2.09
CA MET A 266 3.88 3.64 1.33
C MET A 266 3.94 4.95 2.12
N PHE A 267 5.14 5.39 2.50
CA PHE A 267 5.32 6.61 3.29
C PHE A 267 5.82 7.75 2.40
N HIS A 268 5.57 8.98 2.83
CA HIS A 268 6.19 10.16 2.26
C HIS A 268 7.74 10.03 2.31
N PRO A 269 8.50 10.42 1.27
CA PRO A 269 8.08 11.11 0.05
C PRO A 269 7.93 10.19 -1.19
N MET A 270 7.37 8.97 -1.04
CA MET A 270 7.26 8.01 -2.15
C MET A 270 6.51 8.59 -3.36
N GLN A 271 5.35 9.22 -3.15
CA GLN A 271 4.53 9.75 -4.26
C GLN A 271 5.14 11.02 -4.90
N GLU A 272 6.09 11.68 -4.22
CA GLU A 272 6.84 12.80 -4.80
C GLU A 272 7.94 12.33 -5.76
N ASN A 273 8.51 11.15 -5.50
CA ASN A 273 9.72 10.69 -6.19
C ASN A 273 9.45 9.54 -7.18
N TYR A 274 8.37 8.78 -6.98
CA TYR A 274 8.09 7.58 -7.73
C TYR A 274 6.65 7.53 -8.24
N GLU A 275 6.48 6.97 -9.43
CA GLU A 275 5.19 6.55 -9.95
C GLU A 275 5.08 5.03 -9.81
N HIS A 276 3.87 4.53 -9.59
CA HIS A 276 3.59 3.12 -9.49
C HIS A 276 2.42 2.68 -10.37
N CYS A 277 2.38 1.40 -10.72
CA CYS A 277 1.37 0.85 -11.62
C CYS A 277 1.05 -0.62 -11.28
N ILE A 278 -0.12 -1.05 -11.74
CA ILE A 278 -0.48 -2.47 -11.84
C ILE A 278 -0.46 -2.78 -13.34
N PRO A 279 0.54 -3.50 -13.88
CA PRO A 279 0.70 -3.72 -15.31
C PRO A 279 -0.29 -4.78 -15.82
N VAL A 280 -0.50 -4.82 -17.14
CA VAL A 280 -1.25 -5.91 -17.79
C VAL A 280 -0.47 -7.22 -17.69
N GLU A 281 -1.12 -8.28 -17.22
CA GLU A 281 -0.57 -9.61 -16.95
C GLU A 281 -1.50 -10.70 -17.49
N LYS A 282 -1.56 -10.87 -18.81
CA LYS A 282 -2.52 -11.77 -19.50
C LYS A 282 -2.60 -13.22 -19.00
N ARG A 283 -1.59 -13.70 -18.25
CA ARG A 283 -1.58 -15.05 -17.66
C ARG A 283 -2.33 -15.15 -16.33
N VAL A 284 -2.68 -14.02 -15.71
CA VAL A 284 -3.44 -13.99 -14.46
C VAL A 284 -4.93 -14.06 -14.80
N VAL A 285 -5.57 -15.17 -14.43
CA VAL A 285 -6.98 -15.44 -14.72
C VAL A 285 -7.92 -15.13 -13.56
N GLY A 286 -7.41 -15.11 -12.32
CA GLY A 286 -8.22 -14.80 -11.16
C GLY A 286 -8.30 -13.30 -10.87
N ASP A 287 -9.31 -12.93 -10.07
CA ASP A 287 -9.55 -11.55 -9.68
C ASP A 287 -8.73 -11.14 -8.45
N ARG A 288 -8.56 -9.83 -8.29
CA ARG A 288 -7.87 -9.17 -7.17
C ARG A 288 -8.68 -7.97 -6.72
N ILE A 289 -8.94 -7.86 -5.42
CA ILE A 289 -9.46 -6.65 -4.80
C ILE A 289 -8.33 -5.98 -4.02
N ASN A 290 -8.20 -4.68 -4.18
CA ASN A 290 -7.24 -3.84 -3.49
C ASN A 290 -7.97 -2.75 -2.70
N LEU A 291 -7.68 -2.63 -1.42
CA LEU A 291 -8.18 -1.56 -0.56
C LEU A 291 -7.03 -0.59 -0.29
N THR A 292 -7.15 0.66 -0.73
CA THR A 292 -6.16 1.71 -0.48
C THR A 292 -6.69 2.68 0.57
N PHE A 293 -6.28 2.50 1.81
CA PHE A 293 -6.62 3.36 2.94
C PHE A 293 -5.73 4.59 2.99
N ARG A 294 -6.36 5.73 3.29
CA ARG A 294 -5.73 7.06 3.33
C ARG A 294 -6.31 7.88 4.47
N ARG A 295 -5.56 8.88 4.91
CA ARG A 295 -6.03 9.95 5.79
C ARG A 295 -6.20 11.22 4.98
N VAL A 296 -7.44 11.60 4.70
CA VAL A 296 -7.81 12.85 4.04
C VAL A 296 -7.94 13.93 5.12
N ASN A 297 -7.37 15.11 4.88
CA ASN A 297 -7.53 16.24 5.80
C ASN A 297 -8.99 16.70 5.78
N LYS A 298 -9.62 16.86 6.94
CA LYS A 298 -10.92 17.54 7.06
C LYS A 298 -10.71 18.99 6.57
N ARG A 299 -11.49 19.43 5.58
CA ARG A 299 -11.49 20.83 5.12
C ARG A 299 -12.30 21.70 6.06
#